data_AF-A0A699Z5L0-F1
#
_entry.id   AF-A0A699Z5L0-F1
#
_cell.length_a   1.000
_cell.length_b   1.000
_cell.length_c   1.000
_cell.angle_alpha   90.00
_cell.angle_beta   90.00
_cell.angle_gamma   90.00
#
_symmetry.space_group_name_H-M   'P 1'
#
loop_
_entity.id
_entity.type
_entity.pdbx_description
1 polymer ?
#
loop_
_entity_poly.entity_id
_entity_poly.type
_entity_poly.pdbx_seq_one_letter_code
_entity_poly.pdbx_strand_id
1 'polypeptide(L)'
;MLLYYPPRTFDPEQADFFYVPLFISCWLLPVWSIADYPWWHGPSSIRVHQASNLMLEVQQWLQKTHPWWDRRGGRDHVWLTPHDEGACWAPRVITDNSIILTHWGRLDANHTSNTAYGADNYSEPIRNAWQKTDWRLNWQGGRCYHPDKDLVIPSWKPPHHFKASPLMGALPLERDVLFYFKGDVGKSRLQWYSRGIRQKLYKLSIKEQWREKYTVMIGDRNDLPPGYSEWLARSKYCLVAPGDGWSGRMEDAILHGCVPVIIMDQVHAVFETILDVDQFAVHITEAQVAQLPTILLSIPDDKWQRMQRRITRIWHR
;
A
#
# COMPACT_ATOMS: atom_id res chain seq x y z
N MET A 1 -4.64 13.44 12.27
CA MET A 1 -3.37 14.13 11.98
C MET A 1 -3.56 15.36 11.10
N LEU A 2 -4.29 15.31 9.96
CA LEU A 2 -4.63 16.51 9.15
C LEU A 2 -5.56 17.51 9.87
N LEU A 3 -6.49 17.02 10.70
CA LEU A 3 -7.42 17.88 11.44
C LEU A 3 -6.76 18.76 12.51
N TYR A 4 -5.52 18.45 12.90
CA TYR A 4 -4.73 19.19 13.90
C TYR A 4 -3.53 19.90 13.25
N TYR A 5 -3.50 20.00 11.92
CA TYR A 5 -2.42 20.64 11.19
C TYR A 5 -2.50 22.17 11.40
N PRO A 6 -1.44 22.86 11.87
CA PRO A 6 -1.52 24.28 12.22
C PRO A 6 -1.97 25.21 11.06
N PRO A 7 -1.61 24.96 9.79
CA PRO A 7 -2.14 25.70 8.64
C PRO A 7 -3.59 25.40 8.25
N ARG A 8 -4.35 24.62 9.04
CA ARG A 8 -5.76 24.34 8.74
C ARG A 8 -6.59 25.60 8.89
N THR A 9 -7.32 25.96 7.84
CA THR A 9 -8.35 27.00 7.88
C THR A 9 -9.76 26.39 7.81
N PHE A 10 -10.72 27.08 8.39
CA PHE A 10 -12.16 26.82 8.20
C PHE A 10 -12.80 27.79 7.21
N ASP A 11 -12.07 28.84 6.81
CA ASP A 11 -12.49 29.77 5.76
C ASP A 11 -12.12 29.16 4.39
N PRO A 12 -13.09 28.76 3.56
CA PRO A 12 -12.82 28.14 2.28
C PRO A 12 -12.16 29.09 1.26
N GLU A 13 -12.25 30.41 1.44
CA GLU A 13 -11.58 31.39 0.56
C GLU A 13 -10.07 31.41 0.78
N GLN A 14 -9.62 31.05 1.99
CA GLN A 14 -8.21 30.96 2.34
C GLN A 14 -7.62 29.57 2.07
N ALA A 15 -8.44 28.59 1.66
CA ALA A 15 -8.02 27.21 1.49
C ALA A 15 -7.35 26.98 0.12
N ASP A 16 -6.09 26.54 0.16
CA ASP A 16 -5.37 26.04 -1.03
C ASP A 16 -5.86 24.65 -1.45
N PHE A 17 -6.24 23.83 -0.47
CA PHE A 17 -6.70 22.46 -0.65
C PHE A 17 -7.89 22.14 0.26
N PHE A 18 -8.79 21.29 -0.22
CA PHE A 18 -9.93 20.76 0.52
C PHE A 18 -9.72 19.28 0.80
N TYR A 19 -9.59 18.92 2.07
CA TYR A 19 -9.62 17.51 2.47
C TYR A 19 -11.06 17.00 2.49
N VAL A 20 -11.36 15.92 1.76
CA VAL A 20 -12.67 15.26 1.79
C VAL A 20 -12.65 14.13 2.82
N PRO A 21 -13.29 14.29 3.99
CA PRO A 21 -13.13 13.37 5.13
C PRO A 21 -14.01 12.12 5.01
N LEU A 22 -13.86 11.37 3.92
CA LEU A 22 -14.62 10.15 3.66
C LEU A 22 -13.83 8.91 4.12
N PHE A 23 -14.29 8.24 5.18
CA PHE A 23 -13.62 7.08 5.77
C PHE A 23 -14.11 5.76 5.19
N ILE A 24 -13.85 5.55 3.91
CA ILE A 24 -14.49 4.49 3.12
C ILE A 24 -14.23 3.09 3.68
N SER A 25 -12.99 2.77 4.07
CA SER A 25 -12.62 1.44 4.58
C SER A 25 -13.37 1.02 5.84
N CYS A 26 -13.76 1.97 6.69
CA CYS A 26 -14.55 1.68 7.89
C CYS A 26 -16.02 1.42 7.58
N TRP A 27 -16.53 1.97 6.47
CA TRP A 27 -17.91 1.77 6.02
C TRP A 27 -18.07 0.53 5.13
N LEU A 28 -17.02 0.10 4.42
CA LEU A 28 -17.06 -1.08 3.53
C LEU A 28 -17.62 -2.34 4.18
N LEU A 29 -17.21 -2.66 5.41
CA LEU A 29 -17.66 -3.87 6.10
C LEU A 29 -19.06 -3.70 6.70
N PRO A 30 -19.36 -2.67 7.52
CA PRO A 30 -20.68 -2.52 8.13
C PRO A 30 -21.81 -2.41 7.09
N VAL A 31 -21.60 -1.62 6.04
CA VAL A 31 -22.60 -1.39 4.98
C VAL A 31 -22.91 -2.67 4.23
N TRP A 32 -21.93 -3.55 4.09
CA TRP A 32 -22.09 -4.80 3.37
C TRP A 32 -22.70 -5.93 4.22
N SER A 33 -22.29 -6.09 5.49
CA SER A 33 -22.65 -7.28 6.29
C SER A 33 -23.70 -7.07 7.36
N ILE A 34 -23.89 -5.84 7.88
CA ILE A 34 -24.66 -5.61 9.12
C ILE A 34 -25.55 -4.35 9.08
N ALA A 35 -25.44 -3.49 8.07
CA ALA A 35 -26.28 -2.31 7.97
C ALA A 35 -27.60 -2.65 7.28
N ASP A 36 -28.71 -2.33 7.93
CA ASP A 36 -30.03 -2.34 7.28
C ASP A 36 -30.18 -1.12 6.32
N TYR A 37 -29.47 -0.02 6.59
CA TYR A 37 -29.44 1.25 5.84
C TYR A 37 -28.28 2.15 6.38
N PRO A 38 -27.70 3.10 5.59
CA PRO A 38 -27.93 3.39 4.17
C PRO A 38 -27.19 2.45 3.20
N TRP A 39 -27.83 2.21 2.05
CA TRP A 39 -27.25 1.55 0.89
C TRP A 39 -27.02 2.57 -0.23
N TRP A 40 -25.87 2.50 -0.89
CA TRP A 40 -25.54 3.29 -2.07
C TRP A 40 -25.78 2.43 -3.31
N HIS A 41 -26.92 2.67 -3.95
CA HIS A 41 -27.40 1.91 -5.11
C HIS A 41 -27.68 0.41 -4.79
N GLY A 42 -28.33 0.17 -3.65
CA GLY A 42 -28.93 -1.11 -3.26
C GLY A 42 -27.96 -2.14 -2.66
N PRO A 43 -28.47 -3.26 -2.12
CA PRO A 43 -27.62 -4.32 -1.57
C PRO A 43 -26.69 -4.94 -2.62
N SER A 44 -25.48 -5.28 -2.21
CA SER A 44 -24.44 -5.82 -3.08
C SER A 44 -23.57 -6.82 -2.33
N SER A 45 -23.14 -7.89 -2.99
CA SER A 45 -22.13 -8.83 -2.48
C SER A 45 -20.70 -8.29 -2.57
N ILE A 46 -20.50 -7.14 -3.22
CA ILE A 46 -19.20 -6.49 -3.39
C ILE A 46 -19.16 -5.19 -2.58
N ARG A 47 -18.24 -5.09 -1.63
CA ARG A 47 -18.07 -3.93 -0.73
C ARG A 47 -17.66 -2.68 -1.50
N VAL A 48 -16.71 -2.81 -2.41
CA VAL A 48 -16.14 -1.70 -3.20
C VAL A 48 -17.17 -1.04 -4.14
N HIS A 49 -18.24 -1.73 -4.50
CA HIS A 49 -19.38 -1.14 -5.23
C HIS A 49 -20.07 -0.06 -4.40
N GLN A 50 -20.44 -0.39 -3.15
CA GLN A 50 -21.11 0.53 -2.24
C GLN A 50 -20.24 1.76 -1.99
N ALA A 51 -18.95 1.52 -1.75
CA ALA A 51 -17.97 2.58 -1.57
C ALA A 51 -17.78 3.48 -2.79
N SER A 52 -17.69 2.91 -3.99
CA SER A 52 -17.59 3.68 -5.24
C SER A 52 -18.78 4.61 -5.40
N ASN A 53 -19.99 4.13 -5.11
CA ASN A 53 -21.20 4.93 -5.24
C ASN A 53 -21.33 5.99 -4.13
N LEU A 54 -20.93 5.67 -2.89
CA LEU A 54 -20.82 6.68 -1.82
C LEU A 54 -19.85 7.81 -2.22
N MET A 55 -18.69 7.47 -2.79
CA MET A 55 -17.76 8.47 -3.30
C MET A 55 -18.40 9.37 -4.36
N LEU A 56 -19.15 8.79 -5.31
CA LEU A 56 -19.88 9.55 -6.33
C LEU A 56 -20.91 10.48 -5.72
N GLU A 57 -21.74 10.00 -4.80
CA GLU A 57 -22.77 10.82 -4.14
C GLU A 57 -22.14 11.98 -3.35
N VAL A 58 -21.02 11.74 -2.64
CA VAL A 58 -20.28 12.79 -1.93
C VAL A 58 -19.72 13.82 -2.92
N GLN A 59 -19.11 13.39 -4.02
CA GLN A 59 -18.61 14.30 -5.04
C GLN A 59 -19.74 15.15 -5.65
N GLN A 60 -20.86 14.53 -6.00
CA GLN A 60 -22.03 15.23 -6.54
C GLN A 60 -22.63 16.21 -5.52
N TRP A 61 -22.69 15.82 -4.25
CA TRP A 61 -23.12 16.70 -3.17
C TRP A 61 -22.19 17.90 -3.01
N LEU A 62 -20.87 17.70 -3.02
CA LEU A 62 -19.88 18.78 -2.97
C LEU A 62 -20.08 19.76 -4.13
N GLN A 63 -20.20 19.23 -5.35
CA GLN A 63 -20.40 20.02 -6.56
C GLN A 63 -21.73 20.81 -6.54
N LYS A 64 -22.81 20.20 -6.03
CA LYS A 64 -24.12 20.86 -5.95
C LYS A 64 -24.20 21.91 -4.84
N THR A 65 -23.53 21.67 -3.71
CA THR A 65 -23.71 22.44 -2.48
C THR A 65 -22.72 23.59 -2.36
N HIS A 66 -21.55 23.47 -2.98
CA HIS A 66 -20.47 24.43 -2.85
C HIS A 66 -19.80 24.74 -4.20
N PRO A 67 -19.36 26.00 -4.44
CA PRO A 67 -18.72 26.37 -5.69
C PRO A 67 -17.29 25.82 -5.83
N TRP A 68 -16.70 25.32 -4.73
CA TRP A 68 -15.27 25.00 -4.64
C TRP A 68 -14.84 23.85 -5.53
N TRP A 69 -15.71 22.85 -5.73
CA TRP A 69 -15.42 21.76 -6.66
C TRP A 69 -15.24 22.30 -8.09
N ASP A 70 -16.24 23.03 -8.59
CA ASP A 70 -16.25 23.53 -9.97
C ASP A 70 -15.17 24.61 -10.20
N ARG A 71 -14.80 25.37 -9.16
CA ARG A 71 -13.75 26.41 -9.22
C ARG A 71 -12.44 25.90 -9.84
N ARG A 72 -12.04 24.66 -9.54
CA ARG A 72 -10.84 24.03 -10.09
C ARG A 72 -11.09 22.65 -10.69
N GLY A 73 -12.37 22.30 -10.88
CA GLY A 73 -12.78 20.96 -11.30
C GLY A 73 -12.28 19.86 -10.37
N GLY A 74 -12.19 20.08 -9.06
CA GLY A 74 -11.75 19.09 -8.07
C GLY A 74 -10.24 18.94 -7.89
N ARG A 75 -9.38 19.69 -8.61
CA ARG A 75 -7.89 19.59 -8.52
C ARG A 75 -7.30 19.95 -7.17
N ASP A 76 -8.00 20.76 -6.40
CA ASP A 76 -7.64 21.14 -5.04
C ASP A 76 -8.27 20.22 -3.98
N HIS A 77 -8.99 19.18 -4.38
CA HIS A 77 -9.61 18.24 -3.44
C HIS A 77 -8.71 17.03 -3.19
N VAL A 78 -8.57 16.65 -1.92
CA VAL A 78 -7.71 15.55 -1.46
C VAL A 78 -8.57 14.45 -0.88
N TRP A 79 -8.44 13.24 -1.43
CA TRP A 79 -9.18 12.05 -1.03
C TRP A 79 -8.24 11.01 -0.45
N LEU A 80 -8.74 10.22 0.51
CA LEU A 80 -8.01 9.11 1.09
C LEU A 80 -8.65 7.78 0.65
N THR A 81 -7.85 6.87 0.09
CA THR A 81 -8.28 5.52 -0.33
C THR A 81 -7.46 4.43 0.37
N PRO A 82 -7.79 4.12 1.64
CA PRO A 82 -7.02 3.20 2.48
C PRO A 82 -7.58 1.76 2.43
N HIS A 83 -8.21 1.35 1.34
CA HIS A 83 -8.74 -0.01 1.15
C HIS A 83 -7.71 -0.92 0.45
N ASP A 84 -7.71 -2.22 0.72
CA ASP A 84 -6.76 -3.24 0.23
C ASP A 84 -6.17 -3.00 -1.16
N GLU A 85 -7.02 -2.57 -2.11
CA GLU A 85 -6.65 -2.29 -3.50
C GLU A 85 -6.68 -0.81 -3.89
N GLY A 86 -6.33 0.06 -2.93
CA GLY A 86 -6.12 1.49 -3.11
C GLY A 86 -7.31 2.22 -3.77
N ALA A 87 -7.00 3.01 -4.79
CA ALA A 87 -7.98 3.77 -5.58
C ALA A 87 -8.39 3.07 -6.89
N CYS A 88 -8.04 1.79 -7.10
CA CYS A 88 -8.35 1.09 -8.36
C CYS A 88 -9.84 1.00 -8.69
N TRP A 89 -10.71 1.03 -7.68
CA TRP A 89 -12.17 0.99 -7.84
C TRP A 89 -12.82 2.37 -7.65
N ALA A 90 -12.05 3.40 -7.30
CA ALA A 90 -12.57 4.72 -7.03
C ALA A 90 -12.99 5.42 -8.34
N PRO A 91 -14.10 6.17 -8.34
CA PRO A 91 -14.63 6.78 -9.54
C PRO A 91 -13.64 7.69 -10.28
N ARG A 92 -13.64 7.67 -11.62
CA ARG A 92 -12.77 8.48 -12.48
C ARG A 92 -12.96 9.97 -12.28
N VAL A 93 -14.20 10.42 -12.09
CA VAL A 93 -14.50 11.83 -11.80
C VAL A 93 -13.73 12.34 -10.57
N ILE A 94 -13.35 11.44 -9.66
CA ILE A 94 -12.50 11.75 -8.50
C ILE A 94 -11.03 11.45 -8.81
N THR A 95 -10.70 10.23 -9.25
CA THR A 95 -9.30 9.79 -9.43
C THR A 95 -8.55 10.53 -10.53
N ASP A 96 -9.22 11.06 -11.55
CA ASP A 96 -8.56 11.86 -12.59
C ASP A 96 -8.41 13.33 -12.23
N ASN A 97 -9.35 13.86 -11.46
CA ASN A 97 -9.42 15.28 -11.23
C ASN A 97 -8.86 15.73 -9.90
N SER A 98 -8.83 14.86 -8.88
CA SER A 98 -8.43 15.19 -7.52
C SER A 98 -7.09 14.55 -7.13
N ILE A 99 -6.55 14.94 -5.97
CA ILE A 99 -5.35 14.35 -5.38
C ILE A 99 -5.76 13.12 -4.57
N ILE A 100 -5.16 11.97 -4.85
CA ILE A 100 -5.41 10.73 -4.13
C ILE A 100 -4.25 10.43 -3.19
N LEU A 101 -4.57 10.31 -1.91
CA LEU A 101 -3.71 9.69 -0.92
C LEU A 101 -4.09 8.21 -0.83
N THR A 102 -3.17 7.34 -1.21
CA THR A 102 -3.38 5.89 -1.20
C THR A 102 -2.19 5.19 -0.54
N HIS A 103 -2.31 3.90 -0.28
CA HIS A 103 -1.22 3.06 0.24
C HIS A 103 -0.84 1.97 -0.78
N TRP A 104 -1.37 2.09 -2.00
CA TRP A 104 -1.09 1.20 -3.12
C TRP A 104 -0.95 1.98 -4.43
N GLY A 105 0.29 2.18 -4.89
CA GLY A 105 0.61 2.94 -6.11
C GLY A 105 0.62 2.08 -7.37
N ARG A 106 -0.48 1.39 -7.69
CA ARG A 106 -0.56 0.49 -8.84
C ARG A 106 -0.59 1.24 -10.17
N LEU A 107 0.31 0.91 -11.09
CA LEU A 107 0.55 1.61 -12.36
C LEU A 107 0.06 0.86 -13.61
N ASP A 108 -0.23 -0.44 -13.52
CA ASP A 108 -0.72 -1.20 -14.67
C ASP A 108 -2.10 -0.71 -15.13
N ALA A 109 -2.22 -0.38 -16.41
CA ALA A 109 -3.46 0.15 -16.99
C ALA A 109 -4.53 -0.94 -17.17
N ASN A 110 -4.12 -2.19 -17.46
CA ASN A 110 -5.02 -3.32 -17.64
C ASN A 110 -4.96 -4.21 -16.39
N HIS A 111 -5.58 -3.75 -15.32
CA HIS A 111 -5.57 -4.42 -14.04
C HIS A 111 -6.91 -5.07 -13.69
N THR A 112 -6.84 -6.15 -12.92
CA THR A 112 -7.98 -6.76 -12.22
C THR A 112 -7.68 -6.88 -10.74
N SER A 113 -8.74 -7.10 -9.97
CA SER A 113 -8.67 -7.36 -8.54
C SER A 113 -7.79 -8.58 -8.26
N ASN A 114 -6.79 -8.38 -7.41
CA ASN A 114 -5.89 -9.41 -6.90
C ASN A 114 -6.12 -9.70 -5.41
N THR A 115 -7.18 -9.15 -4.82
CA THR A 115 -7.56 -9.40 -3.43
C THR A 115 -7.88 -10.88 -3.17
N ALA A 116 -7.56 -11.37 -1.97
CA ALA A 116 -8.03 -12.69 -1.50
C ALA A 116 -9.43 -12.62 -0.89
N TYR A 117 -10.04 -11.44 -0.78
CA TYR A 117 -11.38 -11.24 -0.23
C TYR A 117 -12.41 -11.15 -1.36
N GLY A 118 -13.24 -12.18 -1.56
CA GLY A 118 -14.21 -12.19 -2.67
C GLY A 118 -15.12 -10.95 -2.73
N ALA A 119 -15.46 -10.38 -1.58
CA ALA A 119 -16.28 -9.18 -1.48
C ALA A 119 -15.56 -7.88 -1.92
N ASP A 120 -14.24 -7.90 -2.15
CA ASP A 120 -13.47 -6.75 -2.64
C ASP A 120 -13.19 -6.80 -4.14
N ASN A 121 -13.77 -7.79 -4.83
CA ASN A 121 -13.55 -7.98 -6.24
C ASN A 121 -14.19 -6.86 -7.07
N TYR A 122 -13.43 -5.78 -7.32
CA TYR A 122 -13.91 -4.68 -8.13
C TYR A 122 -14.10 -5.06 -9.60
N SER A 123 -13.58 -6.20 -10.05
CA SER A 123 -13.68 -6.64 -11.45
C SER A 123 -15.04 -7.27 -11.78
N GLU A 124 -15.88 -7.56 -10.77
CA GLU A 124 -17.19 -8.18 -10.94
C GLU A 124 -18.26 -7.16 -11.38
N PRO A 125 -19.01 -7.40 -12.49
CA PRO A 125 -20.09 -6.53 -12.89
C PRO A 125 -21.26 -6.61 -11.90
N ILE A 126 -21.88 -5.47 -11.64
CA ILE A 126 -23.12 -5.39 -10.86
C ILE A 126 -24.18 -4.66 -11.67
N ARG A 127 -25.34 -5.29 -11.80
CA ARG A 127 -26.56 -4.72 -12.38
C ARG A 127 -27.73 -5.17 -11.53
N ASN A 128 -28.47 -4.23 -10.97
CA ASN A 128 -29.63 -4.52 -10.13
C ASN A 128 -30.69 -3.41 -10.28
N ALA A 129 -31.80 -3.50 -9.54
CA ALA A 129 -32.91 -2.53 -9.62
C ALA A 129 -32.49 -1.08 -9.31
N TRP A 130 -31.45 -0.89 -8.49
CA TRP A 130 -30.91 0.39 -8.06
C TRP A 130 -29.68 0.85 -8.88
N GLN A 131 -28.98 -0.08 -9.52
CA GLN A 131 -27.80 0.13 -10.36
C GLN A 131 -28.07 -0.39 -11.77
N LYS A 132 -28.67 0.45 -12.61
CA LYS A 132 -29.11 0.07 -13.97
C LYS A 132 -27.95 -0.17 -14.93
N THR A 133 -26.84 0.55 -14.76
CA THR A 133 -25.62 0.42 -15.57
C THR A 133 -24.55 -0.35 -14.82
N ASP A 134 -23.64 -0.99 -15.54
CA ASP A 134 -22.48 -1.65 -14.91
C ASP A 134 -21.63 -0.61 -14.18
N TRP A 135 -21.54 -0.74 -12.86
CA TRP A 135 -20.79 0.20 -12.00
C TRP A 135 -19.30 0.31 -12.38
N ARG A 136 -18.75 -0.71 -13.04
CA ARG A 136 -17.34 -0.70 -13.47
C ARG A 136 -17.04 0.43 -14.46
N LEU A 137 -18.06 0.91 -15.18
CA LEU A 137 -17.95 2.10 -16.03
C LEU A 137 -17.49 3.36 -15.25
N ASN A 138 -17.67 3.37 -13.92
CA ASN A 138 -17.24 4.48 -13.08
C ASN A 138 -15.72 4.55 -12.89
N TRP A 139 -14.99 3.44 -13.02
CA TRP A 139 -13.53 3.38 -12.78
C TRP A 139 -12.75 2.79 -13.98
N GLN A 140 -13.41 2.15 -14.95
CA GLN A 140 -12.78 1.50 -16.09
C GLN A 140 -12.04 2.48 -17.02
N GLY A 141 -10.96 1.99 -17.66
CA GLY A 141 -10.17 2.74 -18.63
C GLY A 141 -9.15 3.70 -18.01
N GLY A 142 -9.05 3.66 -16.67
CA GLY A 142 -8.23 4.55 -15.88
C GLY A 142 -7.08 3.88 -15.15
N ARG A 143 -6.14 4.69 -14.66
CA ARG A 143 -5.11 4.22 -13.72
C ARG A 143 -5.65 4.27 -12.29
N CYS A 144 -5.30 3.29 -11.46
CA CYS A 144 -5.59 3.33 -10.02
C CYS A 144 -4.99 4.55 -9.31
N TYR A 145 -3.90 5.06 -9.89
CA TYR A 145 -2.99 5.99 -9.26
C TYR A 145 -2.21 6.75 -10.34
N HIS A 146 -2.05 8.06 -10.15
CA HIS A 146 -1.32 8.95 -11.05
C HIS A 146 -0.08 9.53 -10.35
N PRO A 147 1.14 9.08 -10.68
CA PRO A 147 2.35 9.44 -9.92
C PRO A 147 2.73 10.91 -9.95
N ASP A 148 2.21 11.67 -10.91
CA ASP A 148 2.41 13.10 -11.09
C ASP A 148 1.58 13.96 -10.13
N LYS A 149 0.52 13.41 -9.51
CA LYS A 149 -0.36 14.14 -8.60
C LYS A 149 -0.74 13.41 -7.31
N ASP A 150 -0.69 12.08 -7.31
CA ASP A 150 -1.13 11.24 -6.20
C ASP A 150 0.06 10.78 -5.34
N LEU A 151 -0.21 10.47 -4.07
CA LEU A 151 0.83 10.06 -3.12
C LEU A 151 0.53 8.69 -2.51
N VAL A 152 1.55 7.83 -2.53
CA VAL A 152 1.56 6.59 -1.75
C VAL A 152 2.07 6.90 -0.35
N ILE A 153 1.18 6.87 0.63
CA ILE A 153 1.43 7.22 2.03
C ILE A 153 1.64 5.97 2.90
N PRO A 154 2.44 6.07 3.98
CA PRO A 154 2.70 4.95 4.87
C PRO A 154 1.46 4.54 5.66
N SER A 155 1.42 3.28 6.06
CA SER A 155 0.45 2.82 7.04
C SER A 155 0.83 3.26 8.45
N TRP A 156 -0.19 3.57 9.25
CA TRP A 156 0.02 3.84 10.66
C TRP A 156 0.43 2.57 11.40
N LYS A 157 1.43 2.70 12.27
CA LYS A 157 1.90 1.61 13.13
C LYS A 157 2.11 2.12 14.55
N PRO A 158 1.77 1.30 15.56
CA PRO A 158 1.95 1.71 16.95
C PRO A 158 3.44 1.79 17.28
N PRO A 159 3.87 2.69 18.20
CA PRO A 159 5.29 2.87 18.53
C PRO A 159 6.04 1.58 18.91
N HIS A 160 5.39 0.64 19.60
CA HIS A 160 6.00 -0.64 20.01
C HIS A 160 6.45 -1.50 18.82
N HIS A 161 5.89 -1.27 17.63
CA HIS A 161 6.29 -1.93 16.39
C HIS A 161 7.74 -1.61 15.99
N PHE A 162 8.25 -0.46 16.43
CA PHE A 162 9.59 0.04 16.15
C PHE A 162 10.52 0.03 17.38
N LYS A 163 10.20 -0.76 18.42
CA LYS A 163 10.93 -0.75 19.70
C LYS A 163 12.45 -1.00 19.61
N ALA A 164 12.91 -1.74 18.59
CA ALA A 164 14.32 -2.02 18.33
C ALA A 164 14.87 -1.25 17.11
N SER A 165 14.12 -0.26 16.61
CA SER A 165 14.58 0.57 15.50
C SER A 165 15.70 1.51 15.95
N PRO A 166 16.88 1.46 15.32
CA PRO A 166 17.95 2.42 15.60
C PRO A 166 17.59 3.83 15.13
N LEU A 167 16.66 4.01 14.20
CA LEU A 167 16.21 5.36 13.79
C LEU A 167 15.21 5.96 14.78
N MET A 168 14.53 5.13 15.57
CA MET A 168 13.59 5.54 16.61
C MET A 168 14.19 5.57 18.03
N GLY A 169 15.52 5.47 18.17
CA GLY A 169 16.22 5.65 19.44
C GLY A 169 16.82 4.40 20.06
N ALA A 170 16.59 3.20 19.51
CA ALA A 170 17.20 1.98 20.01
C ALA A 170 18.71 1.92 19.70
N LEU A 171 19.45 1.08 20.44
CA LEU A 171 20.85 0.80 20.14
C LEU A 171 20.95 0.01 18.82
N PRO A 172 21.87 0.36 17.91
CA PRO A 172 22.11 -0.42 16.70
C PRO A 172 22.50 -1.87 17.05
N LEU A 173 21.86 -2.83 16.40
CA LEU A 173 22.21 -4.25 16.49
C LEU A 173 23.16 -4.64 15.36
N GLU A 174 23.94 -5.70 15.57
CA GLU A 174 24.73 -6.31 14.50
C GLU A 174 23.80 -6.84 13.40
N ARG A 175 24.16 -6.60 12.13
CA ARG A 175 23.37 -7.06 10.98
C ARG A 175 23.89 -8.38 10.43
N ASP A 176 23.52 -9.47 11.10
CA ASP A 176 23.95 -10.83 10.82
C ASP A 176 22.96 -11.67 10.00
N VAL A 177 21.78 -11.12 9.68
CA VAL A 177 20.78 -11.74 8.80
C VAL A 177 20.87 -11.13 7.41
N LEU A 178 21.01 -11.94 6.35
CA LEU A 178 21.10 -11.41 4.99
C LEU A 178 19.77 -10.78 4.57
N PHE A 179 18.69 -11.54 4.67
CA PHE A 179 17.37 -11.13 4.18
C PHE A 179 16.27 -11.57 5.14
N TYR A 180 15.30 -10.71 5.39
CA TYR A 180 14.20 -11.00 6.30
C TYR A 180 12.81 -10.66 5.74
N PHE A 181 11.89 -11.59 5.93
CA PHE A 181 10.46 -11.37 5.82
C PHE A 181 9.73 -12.22 6.85
N LYS A 182 8.96 -11.56 7.72
CA LYS A 182 8.00 -12.23 8.60
C LYS A 182 6.58 -11.74 8.38
N GLY A 183 5.70 -12.62 7.93
CA GLY A 183 4.32 -12.28 7.59
C GLY A 183 3.57 -13.45 6.95
N ASP A 184 2.36 -13.17 6.47
CA ASP A 184 1.59 -14.15 5.71
C ASP A 184 2.31 -14.47 4.39
N VAL A 185 2.82 -15.70 4.29
CA VAL A 185 3.53 -16.25 3.13
C VAL A 185 2.59 -16.95 2.14
N GLY A 186 1.28 -16.90 2.37
CA GLY A 186 0.26 -17.42 1.47
C GLY A 186 0.04 -18.93 1.52
N LYS A 187 0.35 -19.60 2.65
CA LYS A 187 0.14 -21.05 2.84
C LYS A 187 -1.31 -21.50 2.64
N SER A 188 -2.25 -20.67 3.09
CA SER A 188 -3.69 -20.93 3.06
C SER A 188 -4.44 -19.91 2.20
N ARG A 189 -3.72 -19.22 1.31
CA ARG A 189 -4.28 -18.17 0.44
C ARG A 189 -4.49 -18.70 -0.98
N LEU A 190 -5.27 -17.95 -1.75
CA LEU A 190 -5.47 -18.20 -3.17
C LEU A 190 -4.17 -17.99 -3.95
N GLN A 191 -4.07 -18.58 -5.15
CA GLN A 191 -2.83 -18.57 -5.93
C GLN A 191 -2.36 -17.16 -6.33
N TRP A 192 -3.29 -16.20 -6.45
CA TRP A 192 -3.02 -14.81 -6.83
C TRP A 192 -2.75 -13.87 -5.65
N TYR A 193 -2.90 -14.33 -4.40
CA TYR A 193 -2.50 -13.54 -3.23
C TYR A 193 -1.05 -13.06 -3.40
N SER A 194 -0.73 -11.81 -3.04
CA SER A 194 0.63 -11.28 -3.21
C SER A 194 1.13 -11.34 -4.66
N ARG A 195 0.24 -11.48 -5.64
CA ARG A 195 0.61 -11.80 -7.04
C ARG A 195 1.48 -13.06 -7.18
N GLY A 196 1.38 -13.98 -6.21
CA GLY A 196 2.19 -15.20 -6.11
C GLY A 196 3.63 -14.98 -5.58
N ILE A 197 4.02 -13.75 -5.26
CA ILE A 197 5.40 -13.38 -4.90
C ILE A 197 5.82 -14.02 -3.58
N ARG A 198 5.05 -13.78 -2.50
CA ARG A 198 5.35 -14.32 -1.17
C ARG A 198 5.32 -15.86 -1.13
N GLN A 199 4.39 -16.48 -1.86
CA GLN A 199 4.29 -17.94 -1.97
C GLN A 199 5.51 -18.53 -2.67
N LYS A 200 5.94 -17.92 -3.80
CA LYS A 200 7.11 -18.35 -4.55
C LYS A 200 8.37 -18.23 -3.71
N LEU A 201 8.55 -17.09 -3.04
CA LEU A 201 9.66 -16.85 -2.11
C LEU A 201 9.73 -17.92 -1.01
N TYR A 202 8.62 -18.17 -0.32
CA TYR A 202 8.57 -19.16 0.76
C TYR A 202 8.86 -20.59 0.26
N LYS A 203 8.26 -21.00 -0.86
CA LYS A 203 8.50 -22.34 -1.43
C LYS A 203 9.97 -22.53 -1.82
N LEU A 204 10.58 -21.53 -2.45
CA LEU A 204 11.98 -21.58 -2.84
C LEU A 204 12.91 -21.55 -1.63
N SER A 205 12.62 -20.72 -0.61
CA SER A 205 13.48 -20.63 0.58
C SER A 205 13.57 -21.96 1.32
N ILE A 206 12.48 -22.73 1.37
CA ILE A 206 12.46 -24.06 1.96
C ILE A 206 13.15 -25.08 1.04
N LYS A 207 12.74 -25.14 -0.24
CA LYS A 207 13.27 -26.12 -1.20
C LYS A 207 14.80 -26.03 -1.33
N GLU A 208 15.32 -24.82 -1.40
CA GLU A 208 16.73 -24.55 -1.66
C GLU A 208 17.54 -24.32 -0.37
N GLN A 209 16.93 -24.46 0.81
CA GLN A 209 17.57 -24.32 2.13
C GLN A 209 18.26 -22.96 2.31
N TRP A 210 17.58 -21.87 1.96
CA TRP A 210 18.17 -20.53 1.99
C TRP A 210 18.49 -20.03 3.40
N ARG A 211 17.82 -20.55 4.43
CA ARG A 211 18.08 -20.20 5.82
C ARG A 211 19.47 -20.64 6.25
N GLU A 212 19.82 -21.88 5.97
CA GLU A 212 21.11 -22.49 6.34
C GLU A 212 22.25 -21.99 5.45
N LYS A 213 21.99 -21.81 4.15
CA LYS A 213 23.03 -21.42 3.18
C LYS A 213 23.39 -19.94 3.25
N TYR A 214 22.42 -19.07 3.52
CA TYR A 214 22.56 -17.63 3.30
C TYR A 214 22.01 -16.77 4.45
N THR A 215 21.51 -17.36 5.54
CA THR A 215 20.81 -16.64 6.62
C THR A 215 19.63 -15.82 6.08
N VAL A 216 18.87 -16.40 5.16
CA VAL A 216 17.63 -15.82 4.60
C VAL A 216 16.43 -16.35 5.39
N MET A 217 15.72 -15.44 6.05
CA MET A 217 14.68 -15.74 7.02
C MET A 217 13.31 -15.32 6.45
N ILE A 218 12.58 -16.26 5.86
CA ILE A 218 11.26 -16.05 5.25
C ILE A 218 10.24 -16.98 5.91
N GLY A 219 9.15 -16.44 6.46
CA GLY A 219 8.12 -17.27 7.07
C GLY A 219 7.05 -16.50 7.83
N ASP A 220 6.08 -17.22 8.39
CA ASP A 220 5.04 -16.66 9.25
C ASP A 220 5.40 -16.75 10.76
N ARG A 221 4.40 -16.59 11.63
CA ARG A 221 4.59 -16.66 13.09
C ARG A 221 5.00 -18.05 13.60
N ASN A 222 4.69 -19.11 12.84
CA ASN A 222 4.99 -20.49 13.18
C ASN A 222 6.37 -20.91 12.65
N ASP A 223 6.86 -20.28 11.58
CA ASP A 223 8.15 -20.62 10.97
C ASP A 223 9.34 -19.89 11.62
N LEU A 224 9.12 -18.66 12.08
CA LEU A 224 10.18 -17.75 12.53
C LEU A 224 10.04 -17.37 14.01
N PRO A 225 11.16 -17.22 14.75
CA PRO A 225 11.17 -16.86 16.16
C PRO A 225 10.51 -15.49 16.44
N PRO A 226 10.05 -15.23 17.68
CA PRO A 226 9.51 -13.93 18.08
C PRO A 226 10.56 -12.81 17.96
N GLY A 227 10.12 -11.55 18.06
CA GLY A 227 11.00 -10.36 18.00
C GLY A 227 11.06 -9.67 16.64
N TYR A 228 9.90 -9.32 16.06
CA TYR A 228 9.82 -8.75 14.70
C TYR A 228 10.73 -7.51 14.50
N SER A 229 10.69 -6.57 15.45
CA SER A 229 11.47 -5.33 15.39
C SER A 229 12.98 -5.62 15.48
N GLU A 230 13.38 -6.53 16.38
CA GLU A 230 14.77 -6.95 16.55
C GLU A 230 15.33 -7.64 15.29
N TRP A 231 14.55 -8.52 14.67
CA TRP A 231 14.96 -9.20 13.45
C TRP A 231 15.08 -8.24 12.26
N LEU A 232 14.19 -7.25 12.12
CA LEU A 232 14.34 -6.19 11.13
C LEU A 232 15.64 -5.39 11.34
N ALA A 233 15.95 -5.04 12.60
CA ALA A 233 17.17 -4.30 12.95
C ALA A 233 18.47 -5.11 12.71
N ARG A 234 18.41 -6.44 12.78
CA ARG A 234 19.51 -7.37 12.47
C ARG A 234 19.66 -7.74 10.99
N SER A 235 18.76 -7.29 10.13
CA SER A 235 18.74 -7.74 8.72
C SER A 235 19.42 -6.77 7.78
N LYS A 236 20.26 -7.22 6.85
CA LYS A 236 20.85 -6.37 5.81
C LYS A 236 19.78 -5.89 4.81
N TYR A 237 18.88 -6.79 4.43
CA TYR A 237 17.82 -6.58 3.45
C TYR A 237 16.45 -7.04 3.96
N CYS A 238 15.38 -6.32 3.60
CA CYS A 238 14.02 -6.62 4.07
C CYS A 238 13.01 -6.59 2.92
N LEU A 239 12.14 -7.60 2.84
CA LEU A 239 11.17 -7.71 1.75
C LEU A 239 10.12 -6.60 1.78
N VAL A 240 9.93 -5.94 0.65
CA VAL A 240 8.78 -5.10 0.32
C VAL A 240 8.06 -5.70 -0.87
N ALA A 241 6.99 -6.43 -0.59
CA ALA A 241 6.12 -7.06 -1.60
C ALA A 241 4.66 -7.00 -1.17
N PRO A 242 3.69 -6.98 -2.10
CA PRO A 242 2.26 -6.87 -1.82
C PRO A 242 1.75 -8.05 -1.00
N GLY A 243 0.68 -7.85 -0.24
CA GLY A 243 -0.16 -8.92 0.31
C GLY A 243 -1.48 -8.98 -0.48
N ASP A 244 -2.57 -8.58 0.17
CA ASP A 244 -3.86 -8.32 -0.48
C ASP A 244 -3.84 -6.93 -1.14
N GLY A 245 -3.06 -6.79 -2.21
CA GLY A 245 -2.88 -5.51 -2.93
C GLY A 245 -1.66 -4.72 -2.46
N TRP A 246 -1.61 -4.29 -1.20
CA TRP A 246 -0.62 -3.33 -0.72
C TRP A 246 0.55 -3.91 0.11
N SER A 247 1.56 -3.08 0.43
CA SER A 247 2.69 -3.46 1.29
C SER A 247 3.09 -2.38 2.30
N GLY A 248 2.73 -2.57 3.56
CA GLY A 248 3.25 -1.78 4.69
C GLY A 248 4.62 -2.27 5.15
N ARG A 249 5.56 -2.50 4.23
CA ARG A 249 6.89 -3.04 4.57
C ARG A 249 8.02 -2.06 4.27
N MET A 250 7.75 -1.04 3.46
CA MET A 250 8.73 -0.01 3.12
C MET A 250 9.18 0.74 4.37
N GLU A 251 8.22 1.24 5.15
CA GLU A 251 8.47 1.94 6.42
C GLU A 251 9.08 1.02 7.49
N ASP A 252 8.77 -0.28 7.48
CA ASP A 252 9.43 -1.24 8.40
C ASP A 252 10.91 -1.37 8.10
N ALA A 253 11.25 -1.54 6.82
CA ALA A 253 12.61 -1.65 6.36
C ALA A 253 13.40 -0.36 6.67
N ILE A 254 12.88 0.78 6.19
CA ILE A 254 13.50 2.10 6.36
C ILE A 254 13.71 2.41 7.85
N LEU A 255 12.65 2.34 8.67
CA LEU A 255 12.76 2.73 10.08
C LEU A 255 13.71 1.81 10.86
N HIS A 256 13.87 0.54 10.47
CA HIS A 256 14.85 -0.33 11.11
C HIS A 256 16.25 -0.26 10.49
N GLY A 257 16.50 0.63 9.51
CA GLY A 257 17.78 0.74 8.80
C GLY A 257 18.09 -0.46 7.89
N CYS A 258 17.09 -1.27 7.58
CA CYS A 258 17.19 -2.44 6.72
C CYS A 258 16.98 -1.99 5.26
N VAL A 259 17.87 -2.36 4.34
CA VAL A 259 17.74 -1.96 2.93
C VAL A 259 16.48 -2.61 2.34
N PRO A 260 15.49 -1.84 1.87
CA PRO A 260 14.28 -2.40 1.27
C PRO A 260 14.62 -3.18 0.00
N VAL A 261 14.04 -4.36 -0.15
CA VAL A 261 14.07 -5.15 -1.39
C VAL A 261 12.67 -5.15 -1.96
N ILE A 262 12.46 -4.34 -2.98
CA ILE A 262 11.16 -4.09 -3.59
C ILE A 262 10.93 -5.13 -4.68
N ILE A 263 9.88 -5.94 -4.50
CA ILE A 263 9.42 -6.97 -5.44
C ILE A 263 7.93 -6.76 -5.66
N MET A 264 7.60 -5.87 -6.59
CA MET A 264 6.24 -5.52 -6.97
C MET A 264 6.24 -4.72 -8.28
N ASP A 265 6.29 -5.43 -9.41
CA ASP A 265 6.42 -4.78 -10.71
C ASP A 265 5.22 -3.89 -10.97
N GLN A 266 5.44 -2.67 -11.47
CA GLN A 266 4.38 -1.68 -11.73
C GLN A 266 3.61 -1.22 -10.48
N VAL A 267 4.23 -1.24 -9.30
CA VAL A 267 3.64 -0.72 -8.07
C VAL A 267 4.65 0.16 -7.34
N HIS A 268 4.34 1.45 -7.19
CA HIS A 268 5.14 2.34 -6.35
C HIS A 268 4.96 2.01 -4.86
N ALA A 269 6.09 2.00 -4.15
CA ALA A 269 6.18 1.96 -2.70
C ALA A 269 5.85 3.32 -2.08
N VAL A 270 5.80 3.33 -0.74
CA VAL A 270 5.60 4.54 0.05
C VAL A 270 6.64 5.61 -0.32
N PHE A 271 6.14 6.79 -0.68
CA PHE A 271 6.92 7.98 -1.06
C PHE A 271 7.89 7.80 -2.25
N GLU A 272 7.71 6.80 -3.09
CA GLU A 272 8.58 6.56 -4.25
C GLU A 272 8.57 7.70 -5.28
N THR A 273 7.52 8.52 -5.32
CA THR A 273 7.48 9.73 -6.18
C THR A 273 8.18 10.95 -5.60
N ILE A 274 8.55 10.91 -4.31
CA ILE A 274 9.21 12.02 -3.60
C ILE A 274 10.67 11.68 -3.31
N LEU A 275 10.95 10.41 -3.00
CA LEU A 275 12.26 9.92 -2.64
C LEU A 275 12.91 9.22 -3.83
N ASP A 276 14.20 9.45 -4.01
CA ASP A 276 15.03 8.68 -4.96
C ASP A 276 15.31 7.29 -4.36
N VAL A 277 14.34 6.38 -4.51
CA VAL A 277 14.32 5.03 -3.93
C VAL A 277 15.53 4.19 -4.37
N ASP A 278 16.02 4.39 -5.59
CA ASP A 278 17.18 3.69 -6.14
C ASP A 278 18.48 3.98 -5.38
N GLN A 279 18.55 5.08 -4.61
CA GLN A 279 19.71 5.37 -3.77
C GLN A 279 19.80 4.51 -2.51
N PHE A 280 18.70 3.88 -2.10
CA PHE A 280 18.62 3.22 -0.78
C PHE A 280 17.83 1.91 -0.76
N ALA A 281 17.30 1.45 -1.88
CA ALA A 281 16.60 0.18 -2.01
C ALA A 281 17.17 -0.66 -3.16
N VAL A 282 16.74 -1.92 -3.23
CA VAL A 282 17.07 -2.85 -4.31
C VAL A 282 15.76 -3.28 -4.97
N HIS A 283 15.60 -2.99 -6.26
CA HIS A 283 14.47 -3.51 -7.05
C HIS A 283 14.82 -4.88 -7.63
N ILE A 284 13.95 -5.86 -7.42
CA ILE A 284 14.05 -7.20 -8.01
C ILE A 284 12.71 -7.49 -8.69
N THR A 285 12.76 -7.80 -9.98
CA THR A 285 11.55 -8.11 -10.74
C THR A 285 10.90 -9.40 -10.29
N GLU A 286 9.59 -9.56 -10.52
CA GLU A 286 8.85 -10.78 -10.15
C GLU A 286 9.40 -12.04 -10.85
N ALA A 287 9.97 -11.85 -12.06
CA ALA A 287 10.66 -12.89 -12.81
C ALA A 287 11.96 -13.36 -12.12
N GLN A 288 12.70 -12.45 -11.49
CA GLN A 288 14.00 -12.70 -10.88
C GLN A 288 13.94 -13.19 -9.43
N VAL A 289 12.76 -13.32 -8.83
CA VAL A 289 12.55 -13.79 -7.45
C VAL A 289 13.36 -15.05 -7.08
N ALA A 290 13.56 -15.97 -8.04
CA ALA A 290 14.32 -17.20 -7.80
C ALA A 290 15.82 -16.98 -7.58
N GLN A 291 16.35 -15.85 -8.03
CA GLN A 291 17.77 -15.46 -7.95
C GLN A 291 18.02 -14.55 -6.74
N LEU A 292 17.03 -14.36 -5.85
CA LEU A 292 17.09 -13.41 -4.74
C LEU A 292 18.40 -13.50 -3.93
N PRO A 293 18.82 -14.65 -3.37
CA PRO A 293 20.07 -14.69 -2.59
C PRO A 293 21.29 -14.32 -3.42
N THR A 294 21.38 -14.83 -4.66
CA THR A 294 22.50 -14.56 -5.57
C THR A 294 22.63 -13.07 -5.88
N ILE A 295 21.51 -12.40 -6.19
CA ILE A 295 21.46 -10.96 -6.45
C ILE A 295 21.95 -10.20 -5.22
N LEU A 296 21.40 -10.48 -4.04
CA LEU A 296 21.75 -9.75 -2.81
C LEU A 296 23.21 -9.97 -2.38
N LEU A 297 23.76 -11.17 -2.58
CA LEU A 297 25.16 -11.49 -2.29
C LEU A 297 26.13 -10.87 -3.31
N SER A 298 25.67 -10.63 -4.55
CA SER A 298 26.48 -9.95 -5.57
C SER A 298 26.68 -8.46 -5.31
N ILE A 299 25.87 -7.85 -4.43
CA ILE A 299 25.97 -6.43 -4.09
C ILE A 299 27.18 -6.22 -3.18
N PRO A 300 28.19 -5.43 -3.59
CA PRO A 300 29.36 -5.16 -2.76
C PRO A 300 28.99 -4.49 -1.43
N ASP A 301 29.74 -4.80 -0.36
CA ASP A 301 29.46 -4.27 0.97
C ASP A 301 29.54 -2.74 1.04
N ASP A 302 30.43 -2.10 0.28
CA ASP A 302 30.52 -0.64 0.20
C ASP A 302 29.26 -0.01 -0.42
N LYS A 303 28.68 -0.67 -1.42
CA LYS A 303 27.39 -0.27 -2.03
C LYS A 303 26.25 -0.43 -1.03
N TRP A 304 26.20 -1.56 -0.32
CA TRP A 304 25.19 -1.78 0.72
C TRP A 304 25.29 -0.76 1.85
N GLN A 305 26.50 -0.46 2.35
CA GLN A 305 26.72 0.57 3.37
C GLN A 305 26.32 1.97 2.89
N ARG A 306 26.53 2.30 1.60
CA ARG A 306 26.02 3.55 1.01
C ARG A 306 24.50 3.62 1.06
N MET A 307 23.80 2.56 0.65
CA MET A 307 22.33 2.50 0.72
C MET A 307 21.86 2.66 2.17
N GLN A 308 22.44 1.93 3.12
CA GLN A 308 22.10 2.04 4.54
C GLN A 308 22.30 3.47 5.09
N ARG A 309 23.41 4.14 4.75
CA ARG A 309 23.65 5.54 5.14
C ARG A 309 22.69 6.53 4.48
N ARG A 310 22.13 6.20 3.32
CA ARG A 310 21.08 7.04 2.68
C ARG A 310 19.78 6.95 3.45
N ILE A 311 19.41 5.77 3.95
CA ILE A 311 18.21 5.58 4.79
C ILE A 311 18.21 6.51 6.01
N THR A 312 19.37 6.70 6.66
CA THR A 312 19.47 7.58 7.85
C THR A 312 19.26 9.07 7.53
N ARG A 313 19.33 9.47 6.25
CA ARG A 313 19.05 10.84 5.80
C ARG A 313 17.60 11.04 5.35
N ILE A 314 16.84 9.96 5.20
CA ILE A 314 15.42 10.05 4.82
C ILE A 314 14.58 10.31 6.07
N TRP A 315 14.90 9.60 7.15
CA TRP A 315 14.24 9.76 8.43
C TRP A 315 15.13 10.54 9.39
N HIS A 316 14.96 11.86 9.39
CA HIS A 316 15.62 12.74 10.34
C HIS A 316 14.90 12.67 11.70
N ARG A 317 15.68 12.43 12.76
CA ARG A 317 15.21 12.47 14.15
C ARG A 317 14.84 13.89 14.57
#